data_AF-A0A060WCL5-F1
#
_entry.id   AF-A0A060WCL5-F1
#
_cell.length_a   1.000
_cell.length_b   1.000
_cell.length_c   1.000
_cell.angle_alpha   90.00
_cell.angle_beta   90.00
_cell.angle_gamma   90.00
#
_symmetry.space_group_name_H-M   'P 1'
#
loop_
_entity.id
_entity.type
_entity.pdbx_description
1 polymer ?
#
loop_
_entity_poly.entity_id
_entity_poly.type
_entity_poly.pdbx_seq_one_letter_code
_entity_poly.pdbx_strand_id
1 'polypeptide(L)'
;MWGRILNPVVISRVRLTSSFRSLLTMQLKTTEVQSLFSDGLNGIAELFEKYKFELRIAGGAVRDIVWETARGCGLVTMATPEDMKSMFQTAGIRRINNKWEKHGTITARVSASQDYYDV
;
A
#
# COMPACT_ATOMS: atom_id res chain seq x y z
N MET A 1 33.36 -39.12 58.59
CA MET A 1 33.13 -37.70 58.90
C MET A 1 32.87 -36.98 57.57
N TRP A 2 31.71 -36.31 57.48
CA TRP A 2 31.36 -35.23 56.53
C TRP A 2 31.09 -35.70 55.08
N GLY A 3 29.95 -35.43 54.45
CA GLY A 3 28.76 -34.68 54.83
C GLY A 3 27.82 -34.67 53.62
N ARG A 4 26.58 -35.12 53.82
CA ARG A 4 25.46 -34.90 52.90
C ARG A 4 25.09 -33.41 52.92
N ILE A 5 25.06 -32.72 51.77
CA ILE A 5 24.25 -31.51 51.54
C ILE A 5 23.90 -31.53 50.04
N LEU A 6 22.75 -32.11 49.66
CA LEU A 6 21.51 -31.41 49.33
C LEU A 6 21.63 -30.46 48.12
N ASN A 7 21.05 -30.91 47.00
CA ASN A 7 20.46 -30.04 45.99
C ASN A 7 19.57 -28.97 46.65
N PRO A 8 19.60 -27.74 46.12
CA PRO A 8 18.38 -27.00 45.92
C PRO A 8 18.22 -26.67 44.43
N VAL A 9 17.16 -27.25 43.89
CA VAL A 9 16.25 -26.59 42.95
C VAL A 9 16.29 -25.07 43.15
N VAL A 10 16.81 -24.31 42.19
CA VAL A 10 16.13 -23.14 41.56
C VAL A 10 16.85 -22.85 40.25
N ILE A 11 16.62 -23.67 39.21
CA ILE A 11 16.78 -23.13 37.85
C ILE A 11 15.61 -22.18 37.69
N SER A 12 15.90 -20.89 37.78
CA SER A 12 14.99 -19.78 37.54
C SER A 12 14.31 -20.02 36.19
N ARG A 13 13.12 -20.62 36.19
CA ARG A 13 12.20 -20.54 35.05
C ARG A 13 11.75 -19.10 34.98
N VAL A 14 12.57 -18.26 34.35
CA VAL A 14 12.08 -17.04 33.72
C VAL A 14 11.12 -17.54 32.65
N ARG A 15 9.84 -17.69 33.02
CA ARG A 15 8.78 -17.69 32.03
C ARG A 15 8.89 -16.31 31.39
N LEU A 16 9.58 -16.24 30.26
CA LEU A 16 9.29 -15.24 29.25
C LEU A 16 7.82 -15.45 28.91
N THR A 17 6.95 -14.82 29.68
CA THR A 17 5.62 -14.48 29.20
C THR A 17 5.90 -13.46 28.11
N SER A 18 6.20 -13.95 26.91
CA SER A 18 6.14 -13.16 25.70
C SER A 18 4.70 -12.69 25.63
N SER A 19 4.48 -11.49 26.17
CA SER A 19 3.27 -10.74 25.94
C SER A 19 3.32 -10.39 24.46
N PHE A 20 2.79 -11.28 23.63
CA PHE A 20 2.42 -10.96 22.26
C PHE A 20 1.32 -9.91 22.37
N ARG A 21 1.71 -8.65 22.52
CA ARG A 21 0.81 -7.53 22.34
C ARG A 21 0.44 -7.53 20.87
N SER A 22 -0.82 -7.86 20.57
CA SER A 22 -1.34 -7.67 19.23
C SER A 22 -1.36 -6.17 18.95
N LEU A 23 -0.66 -5.75 17.89
CA LEU A 23 -0.81 -4.41 17.36
C LEU A 23 -2.13 -4.38 16.58
N LEU A 24 -3.16 -3.80 17.19
CA LEU A 24 -4.43 -3.55 16.52
C LEU A 24 -4.37 -2.16 15.87
N THR A 25 -4.60 -2.13 14.56
CA THR A 25 -4.66 -0.89 13.77
C THR A 25 -6.06 -0.71 13.21
N MET A 26 -6.55 0.53 13.21
CA MET A 26 -7.81 0.86 12.55
C MET A 26 -7.62 0.80 11.03
N GLN A 27 -8.59 0.23 10.32
CA GLN A 27 -8.63 0.19 8.86
C GLN A 27 -10.01 0.61 8.39
N LEU A 28 -10.07 1.41 7.33
CA LEU A 28 -11.33 1.84 6.72
C LEU A 28 -11.82 0.73 5.77
N LYS A 29 -12.89 0.03 6.15
CA LYS A 29 -13.46 -1.11 5.41
C LYS A 29 -14.91 -0.84 5.01
N THR A 30 -15.16 0.28 4.35
CA THR A 30 -16.51 0.65 3.88
C THR A 30 -16.74 0.17 2.45
N THR A 31 -18.01 0.15 2.01
CA THR A 31 -18.42 -0.24 0.65
C THR A 31 -17.86 0.69 -0.42
N GLU A 32 -17.70 1.96 -0.09
CA GLU A 32 -17.19 3.02 -0.97
C GLU A 32 -15.68 2.85 -1.20
N VAL A 33 -14.96 2.40 -0.18
CA VAL A 33 -13.54 2.02 -0.34
C VAL A 33 -13.42 0.79 -1.22
N GLN A 34 -14.27 -0.22 -1.02
CA GLN A 34 -14.22 -1.46 -1.80
C GLN A 34 -14.56 -1.23 -3.27
N SER A 35 -15.48 -0.32 -3.58
CA SER A 35 -15.88 -0.02 -4.96
C SER A 35 -14.79 0.68 -5.78
N LEU A 36 -13.79 1.28 -5.13
CA LEU A 36 -12.63 1.89 -5.83
C LEU A 36 -11.68 0.84 -6.41
N PHE A 37 -11.61 -0.35 -5.82
CA PHE A 37 -10.71 -1.45 -6.23
C PHE A 37 -11.24 -2.19 -7.45
N SER A 38 -11.36 -1.46 -8.56
CA SER A 38 -11.56 -2.00 -9.90
C SER A 38 -10.35 -2.84 -10.34
N ASP A 39 -10.57 -3.75 -11.29
CA ASP A 39 -9.49 -4.55 -11.89
C ASP A 39 -8.38 -3.66 -12.48
N GLY A 40 -8.75 -2.49 -13.01
CA GLY A 40 -7.80 -1.49 -13.52
C GLY A 40 -6.90 -0.91 -12.42
N LEU A 41 -7.48 -0.51 -11.30
CA LEU A 41 -6.73 0.05 -10.17
C LEU A 41 -5.85 -1.02 -9.50
N ASN A 42 -6.35 -2.24 -9.35
CA ASN A 42 -5.58 -3.36 -8.83
C ASN A 42 -4.38 -3.69 -9.73
N GLY A 43 -4.56 -3.69 -11.05
CA GLY A 43 -3.46 -3.89 -11.99
C GLY A 43 -2.38 -2.80 -11.91
N ILE A 44 -2.77 -1.54 -11.67
CA ILE A 44 -1.80 -0.46 -11.39
C ILE A 44 -1.10 -0.72 -10.06
N ALA A 45 -1.83 -1.01 -8.98
CA ALA A 45 -1.23 -1.27 -7.68
C ALA A 45 -0.20 -2.41 -7.73
N GLU A 46 -0.53 -3.52 -8.38
CA GLU A 46 0.36 -4.66 -8.61
C GLU A 46 1.60 -4.27 -9.44
N LEU A 47 1.43 -3.42 -10.46
CA LEU A 47 2.55 -2.91 -11.24
C LEU A 47 3.51 -2.10 -10.35
N PHE A 48 3.00 -1.17 -9.54
CA PHE A 48 3.83 -0.37 -8.64
C PHE A 48 4.52 -1.24 -7.58
N GLU A 49 3.83 -2.23 -7.02
CA GLU A 49 4.40 -3.18 -6.07
C GLU A 49 5.52 -4.03 -6.69
N LYS A 50 5.35 -4.47 -7.95
CA LYS A 50 6.38 -5.22 -8.70
C LYS A 50 7.68 -4.43 -8.83
N TYR A 51 7.59 -3.12 -9.05
CA TYR A 51 8.74 -2.22 -9.14
C TYR A 51 9.17 -1.63 -7.79
N LYS A 52 8.58 -2.08 -6.68
CA LYS A 52 8.92 -1.66 -5.31
C LYS A 52 8.67 -0.17 -5.04
N PHE A 53 7.69 0.40 -5.72
CA PHE A 53 7.20 1.73 -5.43
C PHE A 53 5.91 1.66 -4.63
N GLU A 54 5.84 2.44 -3.56
CA GLU A 54 4.59 2.62 -2.83
C GLU A 54 3.62 3.45 -3.66
N LEU A 55 2.35 3.06 -3.63
CA LEU A 55 1.24 3.77 -4.25
C LEU A 55 0.19 4.04 -3.17
N ARG A 56 -0.25 5.29 -3.05
CA ARG A 56 -1.19 5.72 -2.01
C ARG A 56 -2.28 6.62 -2.60
N ILE A 57 -3.45 6.62 -1.97
CA ILE A 57 -4.52 7.58 -2.27
C ILE A 57 -4.22 8.87 -1.51
N ALA A 58 -4.34 10.03 -2.16
CA ALA A 58 -4.07 11.32 -1.55
C ALA A 58 -5.07 12.41 -1.94
N GLY A 59 -4.96 13.55 -1.25
CA GLY A 59 -5.71 14.77 -1.57
C GLY A 59 -7.21 14.65 -1.31
N GLY A 60 -8.00 15.27 -2.18
CA GLY A 60 -9.47 15.32 -2.08
C GLY A 60 -10.12 13.93 -2.04
N ALA A 61 -9.52 12.94 -2.72
CA ALA A 61 -10.03 11.57 -2.74
C ALA A 61 -10.11 10.96 -1.33
N VAL A 62 -9.13 11.24 -0.45
CA VAL A 62 -9.14 10.73 0.93
C VAL A 62 -10.31 11.33 1.72
N ARG A 63 -10.56 12.63 1.58
CA ARG A 63 -11.69 13.31 2.21
C ARG A 63 -13.01 12.72 1.71
N ASP A 64 -13.14 12.56 0.40
CA ASP A 64 -14.38 12.13 -0.23
C ASP A 64 -14.69 10.66 0.10
N ILE A 65 -13.67 9.81 0.27
CA ILE A 65 -13.81 8.44 0.77
C ILE A 65 -14.37 8.43 2.20
N VAL A 66 -13.82 9.28 3.09
CA VAL A 66 -14.28 9.37 4.48
C VAL A 66 -15.72 9.92 4.56
N TRP A 67 -16.12 10.73 3.57
CA TRP A 67 -17.45 11.32 3.47
C TRP A 67 -18.40 10.56 2.52
N GLU A 68 -18.05 9.34 2.10
CA GLU A 68 -18.87 8.48 1.23
C GLU A 68 -19.33 9.14 -0.10
N THR A 69 -18.55 10.09 -0.61
CA THR A 69 -18.87 10.89 -1.81
C THR A 69 -17.76 10.80 -2.86
N ALA A 70 -16.99 9.72 -2.85
CA ALA A 70 -15.84 9.51 -3.73
C ALA A 70 -16.22 9.64 -5.21
N ARG A 71 -15.61 10.62 -5.90
CA ARG A 71 -15.81 10.89 -7.33
C ARG A 71 -14.64 10.50 -8.21
N GLY A 72 -13.50 10.13 -7.61
CA GLY A 72 -12.28 9.76 -8.32
C GLY A 72 -11.13 9.50 -7.34
N CYS A 73 -10.11 8.79 -7.82
CA CYS A 73 -8.95 8.40 -7.00
C CYS A 73 -7.72 9.20 -7.46
N GLY A 74 -7.26 10.15 -6.64
CA GLY A 74 -5.97 10.78 -6.83
C GLY A 74 -4.89 9.88 -6.22
N LEU A 75 -3.95 9.41 -7.04
CA LEU A 75 -2.88 8.53 -6.61
C LEU A 75 -1.58 9.32 -6.46
N VAL A 76 -0.72 8.86 -5.56
CA VAL A 76 0.63 9.40 -5.36
C VAL A 76 1.62 8.28 -5.12
N THR A 77 2.85 8.49 -5.56
CA THR A 77 3.95 7.53 -5.46
C THR A 77 5.28 8.24 -5.23
N MET A 78 6.29 7.48 -4.81
CA MET A 78 7.69 7.96 -4.78
C MET A 78 8.41 7.77 -6.11
N ALA A 79 7.81 7.06 -7.08
CA ALA A 79 8.38 6.89 -8.41
C ALA A 79 8.50 8.25 -9.12
N THR A 80 9.64 8.49 -9.79
CA THR A 80 9.80 9.68 -10.61
C THR A 80 8.97 9.55 -11.91
N PRO A 81 8.65 10.66 -12.60
CA PRO A 81 8.02 10.59 -13.92
C PRO A 81 8.80 9.71 -14.91
N GLU A 82 10.13 9.73 -14.85
CA GLU A 82 11.03 8.87 -15.63
C GLU A 82 10.80 7.39 -15.33
N ASP A 83 10.75 7.01 -14.06
CA ASP A 83 10.48 5.63 -13.63
C ASP A 83 9.11 5.18 -14.14
N MET A 84 8.08 5.99 -13.90
CA MET A 84 6.70 5.71 -14.33
C MET A 84 6.59 5.54 -15.84
N LYS A 85 7.27 6.38 -16.64
CA LYS A 85 7.32 6.23 -18.10
C LYS A 85 7.85 4.86 -18.51
N SER A 86 8.96 4.44 -17.92
CA SER A 86 9.61 3.17 -18.22
C SER A 86 8.72 1.96 -17.82
N MET A 87 8.10 2.04 -16.65
CA MET A 87 7.21 1.02 -16.11
C MET A 87 5.98 0.84 -16.99
N PHE A 88 5.29 1.94 -17.30
CA PHE A 88 4.08 1.89 -18.13
C PHE A 88 4.37 1.44 -19.56
N GLN A 89 5.49 1.89 -20.14
CA GLN A 89 5.89 1.42 -21.48
C GLN A 89 6.18 -0.09 -21.49
N THR A 90 6.89 -0.60 -20.49
CA THR A 90 7.21 -2.03 -20.37
C THR A 90 5.95 -2.87 -20.13
N ALA A 91 4.99 -2.34 -19.39
CA ALA A 91 3.70 -2.99 -19.15
C ALA A 91 2.70 -2.86 -20.32
N GLY A 92 3.06 -2.15 -21.40
CA GLY A 92 2.16 -1.89 -22.52
C GLY A 92 0.99 -0.97 -22.16
N ILE A 93 1.09 -0.21 -21.08
CA ILE A 93 0.07 0.72 -20.61
C ILE A 93 0.23 2.06 -21.35
N ARG A 94 -0.86 2.51 -21.97
CA ARG A 94 -0.87 3.77 -22.72
C ARG A 94 -0.92 4.96 -21.76
N ARG A 95 0.07 5.84 -21.86
CA ARG A 95 0.05 7.16 -21.21
C ARG A 95 -0.75 8.16 -22.04
N ILE A 96 -1.38 9.12 -21.38
CA ILE A 96 -2.17 10.17 -22.03
C ILE A 96 -1.65 11.53 -21.59
N ASN A 97 -1.41 12.40 -22.56
CA ASN A 97 -1.10 13.82 -22.36
C ASN A 97 0.15 14.09 -21.48
N ASN A 98 1.26 14.47 -22.11
CA ASN A 98 2.51 14.79 -21.40
C ASN A 98 2.54 16.21 -20.79
N LYS A 99 1.43 16.96 -20.80
CA LYS A 99 1.41 18.35 -20.29
C LYS A 99 1.66 18.44 -18.78
N TRP A 100 1.10 17.50 -18.01
CA TRP A 100 1.24 17.47 -16.56
C TRP A 100 2.51 16.77 -16.07
N GLU A 101 3.24 16.13 -16.98
CA GLU A 101 4.50 15.43 -16.69
C GLU A 101 5.55 16.37 -16.07
N LYS A 102 5.58 17.64 -16.53
CA LYS A 102 6.45 18.68 -15.96
C LYS A 102 6.14 19.04 -14.50
N HIS A 103 4.94 18.69 -14.04
CA HIS A 103 4.49 18.90 -12.67
C HIS A 103 4.58 17.62 -11.82
N GLY A 104 5.14 16.54 -12.38
CA GLY A 104 5.30 15.26 -11.67
C GLY A 104 4.14 14.29 -11.83
N THR A 105 3.13 14.60 -12.65
CA THR A 105 1.93 13.76 -12.81
C THR A 105 1.95 13.02 -14.14
N ILE A 106 1.64 11.73 -14.10
CA ILE A 106 1.45 10.89 -15.28
C ILE A 106 0.04 10.29 -15.29
N THR A 107 -0.71 10.58 -16.36
CA THR A 107 -2.00 9.94 -16.61
C THR A 107 -1.80 8.65 -17.41
N ALA A 108 -2.27 7.53 -16.86
CA ALA A 108 -2.25 6.22 -17.49
C ALA A 108 -3.67 5.74 -17.82
N ARG A 109 -3.83 5.09 -18.97
CA ARG A 109 -5.06 4.41 -19.36
C ARG A 109 -4.87 2.91 -19.34
N VAL A 110 -5.64 2.24 -18.50
CA VAL A 110 -5.64 0.78 -18.40
C VAL A 110 -6.60 0.24 -19.45
N SER A 111 -6.08 -0.55 -20.39
CA SER A 111 -6.86 -0.99 -21.56
C SER A 111 -7.99 -1.97 -21.22
N ALA A 112 -7.87 -2.71 -20.12
CA ALA A 112 -8.87 -3.67 -19.68
C ALA A 112 -10.18 -3.01 -19.23
N SER A 113 -10.13 -1.83 -18.60
CA SER A 113 -11.31 -1.18 -18.00
C SER A 113 -11.69 0.17 -18.62
N GLN A 114 -10.91 0.69 -19.57
CA GLN A 114 -11.03 2.05 -20.13
C GLN A 114 -10.91 3.18 -19.11
N ASP A 115 -10.50 2.89 -17.88
CA ASP A 115 -10.32 3.88 -16.82
C ASP A 115 -9.04 4.68 -17.03
N TYR A 116 -9.07 5.89 -16.49
CA TYR A 116 -7.97 6.86 -16.50
C TYR A 116 -7.54 7.09 -15.06
N TYR A 117 -6.24 6.95 -14.80
CA TYR A 117 -5.67 7.17 -13.47
C TYR A 117 -4.54 8.18 -13.57
N ASP A 118 -4.62 9.19 -12.72
CA ASP A 118 -3.56 10.18 -12.52
C ASP A 118 -2.72 9.75 -11.32
N VAL A 119 -1.42 9.53 -11.57
CA VAL A 119 -0.41 9.15 -10.58
C VAL A 119 0.66 10.23 -10.46
#